data_AF-A0A420WNP7-F1
#
_entry.id   AF-A0A420WNP7-F1
#
_cell.length_a   1.000
_cell.length_b   1.000
_cell.length_c   1.000
_cell.angle_alpha   90.00
_cell.angle_beta   90.00
_cell.angle_gamma   90.00
#
_symmetry.space_group_name_H-M   'P 1'
#
loop_
_entity.id
_entity.type
_entity.pdbx_description
1 polymer ?
#
loop_
_entity_poly.entity_id
_entity_poly.type
_entity_poly.pdbx_seq_one_letter_code
_entity_poly.pdbx_strand_id
1 'polypeptide(L)'
;MPAMTDSIVNILLVGDIASRRVSIRAMLEAADTSFRIGTAETIGQAAARLQSGSVDLVILDSREGTAIDLGSIPVLRCLAPTLPILAVVPMLEEMDSRVADYHGASGCFVLENYDEKGIAALLRRHLTRPVQSDATRVPHVLIVEDEPATAEILTRYVAWRGYRVSVVSNGREALDLMVSDPADLVITDLDMPVLDGEGLIAELQACEKRPHIIVVTGNPVSDLTWKKLRNAVVELYQKPLNLKEIGRTVERLIGISLRPVLGTPTIEAR
;
A
#
# COMPACT_ATOMS: atom_id res chain seq x y z
N MET A 1 16.93 31.85 -7.50
CA MET A 1 16.54 30.56 -8.11
C MET A 1 17.71 29.61 -8.00
N PRO A 2 17.66 28.56 -7.17
CA PRO A 2 18.58 27.44 -7.28
C PRO A 2 17.99 26.41 -8.26
N ALA A 3 18.82 25.87 -9.15
CA ALA A 3 18.43 24.86 -10.13
C ALA A 3 17.99 23.58 -9.39
N MET A 4 16.75 23.14 -9.65
CA MET A 4 16.21 21.86 -9.17
C MET A 4 16.92 20.74 -9.93
N THR A 5 17.73 19.95 -9.25
CA THR A 5 18.24 18.70 -9.81
C THR A 5 17.12 17.66 -9.75
N ASP A 6 16.40 17.47 -10.87
CA ASP A 6 15.55 16.30 -11.09
C ASP A 6 16.43 15.05 -10.97
N SER A 7 16.29 14.34 -9.86
CA SER A 7 17.01 13.08 -9.67
C SER A 7 16.38 12.04 -10.58
N ILE A 8 17.17 11.56 -11.54
CA ILE A 8 16.76 10.51 -12.46
C ILE A 8 16.52 9.22 -11.68
N VAL A 9 15.41 8.53 -11.95
CA VAL A 9 15.06 7.23 -11.35
C VAL A 9 15.14 6.15 -12.44
N ASN A 10 16.01 5.17 -12.25
CA ASN A 10 16.22 4.06 -13.18
C ASN A 10 15.34 2.88 -12.79
N ILE A 11 14.37 2.56 -13.62
CA ILE A 11 13.37 1.51 -13.36
C ILE A 11 13.62 0.36 -14.33
N LEU A 12 13.67 -0.87 -13.82
CA LEU A 12 13.74 -2.08 -14.64
C LEU A 12 12.36 -2.76 -14.69
N LEU A 13 11.71 -2.73 -15.85
CA LEU A 13 10.46 -3.43 -16.11
C LEU A 13 10.74 -4.86 -16.59
N VAL A 14 10.39 -5.85 -15.78
CA VAL A 14 10.55 -7.28 -16.03
C VAL A 14 9.16 -7.88 -16.28
N GLY A 15 8.99 -8.56 -17.39
CA GLY A 15 7.74 -9.25 -17.76
C GLY A 15 7.95 -9.94 -19.09
N ASP A 16 7.22 -10.99 -19.44
CA ASP A 16 7.41 -11.73 -20.70
C ASP A 16 6.41 -11.34 -21.81
N ILE A 17 5.33 -10.65 -21.47
CA ILE A 17 4.32 -10.16 -22.42
C ILE A 17 4.76 -8.87 -23.12
N ALA A 18 5.17 -8.98 -24.38
CA ALA A 18 5.71 -7.87 -25.16
C ALA A 18 4.77 -6.65 -25.27
N SER A 19 3.49 -6.86 -25.59
CA SER A 19 2.52 -5.76 -25.76
C SER A 19 2.33 -4.94 -24.48
N ARG A 20 2.28 -5.63 -23.33
CA ARG A 20 2.10 -5.01 -22.02
C ARG A 20 3.37 -4.30 -21.54
N ARG A 21 4.56 -4.88 -21.76
CA ARG A 21 5.84 -4.20 -21.54
C ARG A 21 5.92 -2.88 -22.30
N VAL A 22 5.55 -2.88 -23.58
CA VAL A 22 5.56 -1.67 -24.43
C VAL A 22 4.59 -0.62 -23.88
N SER A 23 3.37 -1.02 -23.52
CA SER A 23 2.33 -0.12 -23.02
C SER A 23 2.70 0.51 -21.66
N ILE A 24 3.09 -0.32 -20.68
CA ILE A 24 3.55 0.15 -19.36
C ILE A 24 4.75 1.09 -19.51
N ARG A 25 5.75 0.72 -20.32
CA ARG A 25 6.93 1.56 -20.54
C ARG A 25 6.58 2.93 -21.10
N ALA A 26 5.83 2.97 -22.21
CA ALA A 26 5.47 4.22 -22.88
C ALA A 26 4.70 5.15 -21.93
N MET A 27 3.81 4.56 -21.12
CA MET A 27 3.03 5.33 -20.18
C MET A 27 3.85 5.80 -18.97
N LEU A 28 4.82 5.04 -18.47
CA LEU A 28 5.72 5.50 -17.40
C LEU A 28 6.64 6.63 -17.88
N GLU A 29 7.18 6.52 -19.10
CA GLU A 29 8.00 7.57 -19.73
C GLU A 29 7.17 8.85 -19.99
N ALA A 30 5.90 8.71 -20.37
CA ALA A 30 4.97 9.85 -20.51
C ALA A 30 4.53 10.43 -19.15
N ALA A 31 4.58 9.63 -18.09
CA ALA A 31 4.28 10.09 -16.75
C ALA A 31 5.41 10.97 -16.21
N ASP A 32 6.66 10.54 -16.21
CA ASP A 32 7.69 11.40 -15.61
C ASP A 32 8.96 11.40 -16.44
N THR A 33 9.42 12.59 -16.80
CA THR A 33 10.66 12.76 -17.57
C THR A 33 11.90 12.35 -16.78
N SER A 34 11.80 12.24 -15.45
CA SER A 34 12.87 11.70 -14.60
C SER A 34 12.97 10.18 -14.64
N PHE A 35 11.96 9.45 -15.17
CA PHE A 35 11.98 8.00 -15.24
C PHE A 35 12.75 7.49 -16.45
N ARG A 36 13.76 6.65 -16.19
CA ARG A 36 14.48 5.89 -17.23
C ARG A 36 14.10 4.43 -17.14
N ILE A 37 13.37 3.93 -18.14
CA ILE A 37 12.83 2.57 -18.12
C ILE A 37 13.70 1.62 -18.95
N GLY A 38 14.38 0.70 -18.28
CA GLY A 38 14.95 -0.50 -18.89
C GLY A 38 13.93 -1.63 -18.95
N THR A 39 14.05 -2.55 -19.90
CA THR A 39 13.15 -3.71 -20.02
C THR A 39 13.93 -5.02 -20.02
N ALA A 40 13.35 -6.06 -19.45
CA ALA A 40 13.82 -7.43 -19.54
C ALA A 40 12.66 -8.39 -19.79
N GLU A 41 12.86 -9.31 -20.74
CA GLU A 41 11.84 -10.29 -21.15
C GLU A 41 11.96 -11.61 -20.39
N THR A 42 13.12 -11.83 -19.77
CA THR A 42 13.45 -13.03 -19.00
C THR A 42 14.21 -12.66 -17.74
N ILE A 43 14.22 -13.56 -16.74
CA ILE A 43 15.01 -13.37 -15.52
C ILE A 43 16.51 -13.30 -15.81
N GLY A 44 17.01 -14.04 -16.80
CA GLY A 44 18.41 -13.95 -17.23
C GLY A 44 18.79 -12.55 -17.75
N GLN A 45 17.91 -11.94 -18.56
CA GLN A 45 18.11 -10.56 -19.00
C GLN A 45 18.02 -9.56 -17.84
N ALA A 46 17.08 -9.77 -16.92
CA ALA A 46 16.95 -8.94 -15.72
C ALA A 46 18.22 -9.00 -14.86
N ALA A 47 18.77 -10.21 -14.65
CA ALA A 47 20.01 -10.42 -13.91
C ALA A 47 21.20 -9.67 -14.53
N ALA A 48 21.37 -9.74 -15.85
CA ALA A 48 22.43 -9.02 -16.55
C ALA A 48 22.30 -7.50 -16.38
N ARG A 49 21.07 -6.96 -16.39
CA ARG A 49 20.81 -5.53 -16.17
C ARG A 49 21.08 -5.10 -14.73
N LEU A 50 20.66 -5.89 -13.75
CA LEU A 50 20.91 -5.63 -12.32
C LEU A 50 22.41 -5.65 -11.99
N GLN A 51 23.21 -6.45 -12.69
CA GLN A 51 24.66 -6.50 -12.50
C GLN A 51 25.43 -5.37 -13.21
N SER A 52 24.88 -4.79 -14.27
CA SER A 52 25.61 -3.87 -15.17
C SER A 52 25.22 -2.40 -15.04
N GLY A 53 24.23 -2.05 -14.20
CA GLY A 53 23.77 -0.66 -14.07
C GLY A 53 23.15 -0.35 -12.72
N SER A 54 22.97 0.95 -12.46
CA SER A 54 22.19 1.44 -11.33
C SER A 54 20.70 1.27 -11.63
N VAL A 55 20.05 0.32 -10.98
CA VAL A 55 18.59 0.20 -10.95
C VAL A 55 18.12 0.66 -9.58
N ASP A 56 17.10 1.51 -9.55
CA ASP A 56 16.52 2.08 -8.32
C ASP A 56 15.22 1.37 -7.92
N LEU A 57 14.52 0.76 -8.88
CA LEU A 57 13.29 -0.02 -8.69
C LEU A 57 13.16 -1.10 -9.76
N VAL A 58 12.74 -2.30 -9.36
CA VAL A 58 12.24 -3.32 -10.29
C VAL A 58 10.72 -3.29 -10.31
N ILE A 59 10.12 -3.21 -11.50
CA ILE A 59 8.70 -3.50 -11.71
C ILE A 59 8.61 -4.90 -12.31
N LEU A 60 8.00 -5.82 -11.59
CA LEU A 60 7.74 -7.17 -12.05
C LEU A 60 6.29 -7.26 -12.53
N ASP A 61 6.06 -7.18 -13.84
CA ASP A 61 4.75 -7.44 -14.42
C ASP A 61 4.51 -8.96 -14.45
N SER A 62 3.91 -9.44 -13.36
CA SER A 62 3.69 -10.86 -13.10
C SER A 62 2.32 -11.28 -13.63
N ARG A 63 2.28 -12.40 -14.36
CA ARG A 63 1.03 -13.03 -14.75
C ARG A 63 1.10 -14.53 -14.50
N GLU A 64 0.07 -15.07 -13.86
CA GLU A 64 -0.01 -16.49 -13.59
C GLU A 64 0.00 -17.31 -14.90
N GLY A 65 0.71 -18.44 -14.87
CA GLY A 65 0.87 -19.32 -16.04
C GLY A 65 1.86 -18.83 -17.10
N THR A 66 2.65 -17.79 -16.80
CA THR A 66 3.69 -17.27 -17.70
C THR A 66 5.10 -17.55 -17.15
N ALA A 67 6.15 -17.28 -17.94
CA ALA A 67 7.53 -17.51 -17.53
C ALA A 67 8.00 -16.48 -16.47
N ILE A 68 7.27 -15.36 -16.35
CA ILE A 68 7.50 -14.32 -15.36
C ILE A 68 6.25 -14.20 -14.47
N ASP A 69 6.31 -14.85 -13.32
CA ASP A 69 5.28 -14.80 -12.29
C ASP A 69 5.87 -14.39 -10.92
N LEU A 70 5.05 -14.42 -9.87
CA LEU A 70 5.49 -14.13 -8.51
C LEU A 70 6.61 -15.06 -8.02
N GLY A 71 6.73 -16.28 -8.57
CA GLY A 71 7.85 -17.19 -8.30
C GLY A 71 9.21 -16.66 -8.76
N SER A 72 9.24 -15.58 -9.53
CA SER A 72 10.47 -14.87 -9.92
C SER A 72 11.03 -13.98 -8.81
N ILE A 73 10.23 -13.60 -7.82
CA ILE A 73 10.61 -12.65 -6.76
C ILE A 73 11.81 -13.16 -5.94
N PRO A 74 11.87 -14.43 -5.48
CA PRO A 74 13.04 -14.95 -4.75
C PRO A 74 14.34 -14.83 -5.54
N VAL A 75 14.30 -15.06 -6.85
CA VAL A 75 15.48 -14.98 -7.71
C VAL A 75 15.94 -13.53 -7.85
N LEU A 76 15.01 -12.61 -8.13
CA LEU A 76 15.30 -11.18 -8.19
C LEU A 76 15.81 -10.63 -6.85
N ARG A 77 15.25 -11.11 -5.73
CA ARG A 77 15.69 -10.74 -4.38
C ARG A 77 17.09 -11.26 -4.08
N CYS A 78 17.44 -12.47 -4.50
CA CYS A 78 18.80 -13.00 -4.37
C CYS A 78 19.81 -12.12 -5.13
N LEU A 79 19.45 -11.66 -6.33
CA LEU A 79 20.29 -10.80 -7.15
C LEU A 79 20.39 -9.36 -6.63
N ALA A 80 19.33 -8.85 -6.01
CA ALA A 80 19.23 -7.48 -5.50
C ALA A 80 18.52 -7.44 -4.13
N PRO A 81 19.23 -7.78 -3.03
CA PRO A 81 18.61 -8.00 -1.72
C PRO A 81 17.84 -6.81 -1.16
N THR A 82 18.34 -5.60 -1.36
CA THR A 82 17.78 -4.36 -0.79
C THR A 82 16.98 -3.53 -1.79
N LEU A 83 16.95 -3.93 -3.06
CA LEU A 83 16.30 -3.16 -4.11
C LEU A 83 14.78 -3.29 -3.98
N PRO A 84 14.00 -2.21 -4.05
CA PRO A 84 12.56 -2.33 -4.02
C PRO A 84 12.07 -3.08 -5.27
N ILE A 85 11.08 -3.95 -5.07
CA ILE A 85 10.43 -4.73 -6.14
C ILE A 85 8.94 -4.44 -6.08
N LEU A 86 8.39 -3.86 -7.13
CA LEU A 86 6.96 -3.66 -7.31
C LEU A 86 6.41 -4.72 -8.26
N ALA A 87 5.83 -5.78 -7.72
CA ALA A 87 5.13 -6.78 -8.50
C ALA A 87 3.73 -6.27 -8.87
N VAL A 88 3.43 -6.21 -10.16
CA VAL A 88 2.11 -5.83 -10.68
C VAL A 88 1.43 -7.09 -11.17
N VAL A 89 0.25 -7.36 -10.64
CA VAL A 89 -0.56 -8.55 -10.97
C VAL A 89 -1.93 -8.10 -11.47
N PRO A 90 -2.34 -8.51 -12.69
CA PRO A 90 -3.56 -8.01 -13.32
C PRO A 90 -4.83 -8.51 -12.61
N MET A 91 -4.79 -9.70 -12.00
CA MET A 91 -5.86 -10.26 -11.20
C MET A 91 -5.25 -11.28 -10.25
N LEU A 92 -5.52 -11.16 -8.95
CA LEU A 92 -5.25 -12.24 -8.01
C LEU A 92 -6.54 -13.01 -7.76
N GLU A 93 -6.52 -14.31 -8.03
CA GLU A 93 -7.44 -15.22 -7.36
C GLU A 93 -7.18 -15.13 -5.85
N GLU A 94 -8.23 -15.24 -5.03
CA GLU A 94 -8.25 -14.89 -3.60
C GLU A 94 -7.22 -15.61 -2.71
N MET A 95 -6.39 -16.48 -3.28
CA MET A 95 -5.50 -17.39 -2.56
C MET A 95 -4.16 -17.67 -3.26
N ASP A 96 -3.58 -16.77 -4.08
CA ASP A 96 -2.14 -16.93 -4.36
C ASP A 96 -1.36 -16.67 -3.06
N SER A 97 -1.19 -17.74 -2.29
CA SER A 97 -0.50 -17.77 -1.00
C SER A 97 0.89 -17.15 -1.07
N ARG A 98 1.52 -17.13 -2.25
CA ARG A 98 2.85 -16.54 -2.44
C ARG A 98 2.85 -15.03 -2.29
N VAL A 99 1.71 -14.39 -2.51
CA VAL A 99 1.61 -12.93 -2.32
C VAL A 99 1.83 -12.63 -0.83
N ALA A 100 1.34 -13.50 0.08
CA ALA A 100 1.64 -13.51 1.52
C ALA A 100 3.14 -13.42 1.79
N ASP A 101 3.91 -14.23 1.08
CA ASP A 101 5.34 -14.44 1.29
C ASP A 101 6.20 -13.27 0.79
N TYR A 102 5.70 -12.51 -0.19
CA TYR A 102 6.48 -11.45 -0.83
C TYR A 102 6.11 -10.04 -0.38
N HIS A 103 4.84 -9.78 -0.08
CA HIS A 103 4.40 -8.42 0.24
C HIS A 103 4.91 -7.97 1.62
N GLY A 104 5.54 -6.80 1.68
CA GLY A 104 6.09 -6.21 2.91
C GLY A 104 7.44 -6.79 3.33
N ALA A 105 7.88 -7.92 2.76
CA ALA A 105 9.20 -8.48 3.01
C ALA A 105 10.29 -7.66 2.31
N SER A 106 11.18 -7.03 3.09
CA SER A 106 12.43 -6.38 2.63
C SER A 106 12.31 -5.44 1.42
N GLY A 107 11.15 -4.79 1.24
CA GLY A 107 10.88 -3.88 0.12
C GLY A 107 10.28 -4.51 -1.13
N CYS A 108 9.60 -5.67 -1.04
CA CYS A 108 8.73 -6.15 -2.12
C CYS A 108 7.28 -5.76 -1.88
N PHE A 109 6.63 -5.21 -2.91
CA PHE A 109 5.27 -4.71 -2.89
C PHE A 109 4.48 -5.34 -4.02
N VAL A 110 3.30 -5.88 -3.72
CA VAL A 110 2.43 -6.46 -4.73
C VAL A 110 1.22 -5.56 -4.95
N LEU A 111 1.02 -5.16 -6.19
CA LEU A 111 -0.08 -4.33 -6.66
C LEU A 111 -1.05 -5.18 -7.48
N GLU A 112 -2.29 -5.25 -7.04
CA GLU A 112 -3.32 -6.05 -7.68
C GLU A 112 -4.34 -5.19 -8.41
N ASN A 113 -4.76 -5.62 -9.60
CA ASN A 113 -5.83 -4.97 -10.37
C ASN A 113 -5.54 -3.49 -10.70
N TYR A 114 -4.27 -3.12 -10.82
CA TYR A 114 -3.87 -1.80 -11.27
C TYR A 114 -3.86 -1.75 -12.79
N ASP A 115 -4.50 -0.71 -13.33
CA ASP A 115 -4.23 -0.31 -14.70
C ASP A 115 -2.88 0.41 -14.77
N GLU A 116 -2.40 0.57 -16.00
CA GLU A 116 -1.10 1.20 -16.23
C GLU A 116 -1.08 2.59 -15.56
N LYS A 117 -2.15 3.38 -15.73
CA LYS A 117 -2.23 4.76 -15.20
C LYS A 117 -2.08 4.81 -13.69
N GLY A 118 -2.66 3.85 -12.97
CA GLY A 118 -2.53 3.71 -11.53
C GLY A 118 -1.07 3.48 -11.10
N ILE A 119 -0.32 2.66 -11.84
CA ILE A 119 1.12 2.42 -11.58
C ILE A 119 1.88 3.73 -11.73
N ALA A 120 1.69 4.45 -12.85
CA ALA A 120 2.35 5.73 -13.09
C ALA A 120 2.07 6.77 -11.99
N ALA A 121 0.82 6.88 -11.57
CA ALA A 121 0.41 7.79 -10.50
C ALA A 121 1.07 7.43 -9.16
N LEU A 122 1.15 6.13 -8.84
CA LEU A 122 1.82 5.63 -7.65
C LEU A 122 3.32 5.98 -7.66
N LEU A 123 4.01 5.68 -8.76
CA LEU A 123 5.46 5.92 -8.86
C LEU A 123 5.79 7.41 -8.75
N ARG A 124 5.04 8.29 -9.43
CA ARG A 124 5.21 9.75 -9.30
C ARG A 124 5.07 10.18 -7.83
N ARG A 125 4.00 9.72 -7.15
CA ARG A 125 3.74 10.09 -5.74
C ARG A 125 4.91 9.74 -4.81
N HIS A 126 5.56 8.59 -5.04
CA HIS A 126 6.53 8.02 -4.10
C HIS A 126 8.01 8.20 -4.48
N LEU A 127 8.30 8.36 -5.77
CA LEU A 127 9.67 8.42 -6.29
C LEU A 127 10.11 9.83 -6.71
N THR A 128 9.20 10.71 -7.15
CA THR A 128 9.58 12.02 -7.75
C THR A 128 9.38 13.22 -6.84
N ARG A 129 8.92 13.00 -5.60
CA ARG A 129 8.83 14.06 -4.60
C ARG A 129 10.22 14.33 -4.00
N PRO A 130 10.82 15.52 -4.19
CA PRO A 130 12.14 15.82 -3.67
C PRO A 130 12.11 15.71 -2.14
N VAL A 131 13.05 14.92 -1.62
CA VAL A 131 13.25 14.74 -0.19
C VAL A 131 13.76 16.06 0.38
N GLN A 132 12.85 16.85 0.93
CA GLN A 132 13.14 17.73 2.05
C GLN A 132 12.33 17.17 3.24
N SER A 133 13.03 16.36 4.07
CA SER A 133 12.76 15.96 5.48
C SER A 133 11.29 15.92 5.92
N ASP A 134 10.62 14.78 6.16
CA ASP A 134 10.95 13.79 7.22
C ASP A 134 10.34 12.36 7.03
N ALA A 135 9.80 11.99 5.87
CA ALA A 135 9.09 10.70 5.75
C ALA A 135 10.01 9.52 5.38
N THR A 136 10.82 9.07 6.34
CA THR A 136 11.30 7.67 6.44
C THR A 136 10.28 6.76 7.11
N ARG A 137 9.13 7.30 7.57
CA ARG A 137 8.15 6.54 8.33
C ARG A 137 7.19 5.78 7.42
N VAL A 138 7.01 4.49 7.73
CA VAL A 138 5.95 3.65 7.20
C VAL A 138 4.60 4.29 7.55
N PRO A 139 3.67 4.46 6.60
CA PRO A 139 2.33 4.95 6.93
C PRO A 139 1.68 4.07 7.98
N HIS A 140 1.00 4.70 8.92
CA HIS A 140 0.38 4.03 10.06
C HIS A 140 -1.12 3.94 9.88
N VAL A 141 -1.64 2.72 9.99
CA VAL A 141 -3.08 2.42 9.99
C VAL A 141 -3.48 2.00 11.40
N LEU A 142 -4.45 2.71 11.97
CA LEU A 142 -5.08 2.34 13.23
C LEU A 142 -6.38 1.59 12.94
N ILE A 143 -6.51 0.38 13.47
CA ILE A 143 -7.73 -0.43 13.42
C ILE A 143 -8.41 -0.33 14.79
N VAL A 144 -9.68 0.06 14.79
CA VAL A 144 -10.53 0.17 15.98
C VAL A 144 -11.68 -0.82 15.81
N GLU A 145 -11.57 -1.98 16.46
CA GLU A 145 -12.46 -3.12 16.27
C GLU A 145 -12.46 -3.96 17.55
N ASP A 146 -13.63 -4.19 18.13
CA ASP A 146 -13.79 -4.93 19.39
C ASP A 146 -13.92 -6.45 19.17
N GLU A 147 -14.25 -6.89 17.95
CA GLU A 147 -14.28 -8.31 17.60
C GLU A 147 -12.86 -8.84 17.22
N PRO A 148 -12.23 -9.70 18.04
CA PRO A 148 -10.82 -10.08 17.84
C PRO A 148 -10.55 -10.78 16.50
N ALA A 149 -11.50 -11.59 16.02
CA ALA A 149 -11.35 -12.30 14.74
C ALA A 149 -11.33 -11.32 13.55
N THR A 150 -12.23 -10.33 13.56
CA THR A 150 -12.30 -9.30 12.53
C THR A 150 -11.07 -8.40 12.58
N ALA A 151 -10.67 -8.00 13.80
CA ALA A 151 -9.47 -7.19 14.03
C ALA A 151 -8.21 -7.91 13.51
N GLU A 152 -8.06 -9.21 13.80
CA GLU A 152 -6.92 -10.02 13.35
C GLU A 152 -6.88 -10.10 11.81
N ILE A 153 -8.02 -10.37 11.17
CA ILE A 153 -8.12 -10.47 9.71
C ILE A 153 -7.72 -9.14 9.05
N LEU A 154 -8.29 -8.01 9.51
CA LEU A 154 -7.95 -6.69 9.00
C LEU A 154 -6.48 -6.35 9.25
N THR A 155 -5.98 -6.64 10.45
CA THR A 155 -4.58 -6.38 10.83
C THR A 155 -3.64 -7.14 9.94
N ARG A 156 -3.84 -8.45 9.80
CA ARG A 156 -3.01 -9.28 8.92
C ARG A 156 -3.07 -8.77 7.50
N TYR A 157 -4.25 -8.43 6.99
CA TYR A 157 -4.44 -7.98 5.62
C TYR A 157 -3.80 -6.61 5.33
N VAL A 158 -3.89 -5.67 6.25
CA VAL A 158 -3.31 -4.32 6.12
C VAL A 158 -1.81 -4.34 6.40
N ALA A 159 -1.34 -5.06 7.42
CA ALA A 159 0.08 -5.21 7.72
C ALA A 159 0.82 -5.92 6.59
N TRP A 160 0.18 -6.95 6.00
CA TRP A 160 0.67 -7.62 4.81
C TRP A 160 0.86 -6.66 3.63
N ARG A 161 0.11 -5.56 3.55
CA ARG A 161 0.31 -4.50 2.56
C ARG A 161 1.50 -3.58 2.80
N GLY A 162 2.30 -3.85 3.83
CA GLY A 162 3.49 -3.09 4.17
C GLY A 162 3.20 -1.81 4.98
N TYR A 163 2.01 -1.70 5.56
CA TYR A 163 1.68 -0.63 6.49
C TYR A 163 2.03 -1.01 7.93
N ARG A 164 2.40 -0.01 8.75
CA ARG A 164 2.46 -0.20 10.19
C ARG A 164 1.03 -0.21 10.71
N VAL A 165 0.68 -1.20 11.54
CA VAL A 165 -0.70 -1.34 12.05
C VAL A 165 -0.69 -1.36 13.56
N SER A 166 -1.58 -0.56 14.16
CA SER A 166 -1.95 -0.69 15.57
C SER A 166 -3.42 -1.05 15.66
N VAL A 167 -3.78 -1.77 16.71
CA VAL A 167 -5.13 -2.26 16.96
C VAL A 167 -5.55 -1.85 18.35
N VAL A 168 -6.77 -1.35 18.48
CA VAL A 168 -7.41 -1.02 19.75
C VAL A 168 -8.87 -1.46 19.71
N SER A 169 -9.47 -1.65 20.88
CA SER A 169 -10.79 -2.30 20.99
C SER A 169 -11.96 -1.32 21.07
N ASN A 170 -11.70 -0.01 21.17
CA ASN A 170 -12.74 1.00 21.29
C ASN A 170 -12.24 2.41 20.95
N GLY A 171 -13.16 3.35 20.78
CA GLY A 171 -12.84 4.73 20.43
C GLY A 171 -12.02 5.48 21.47
N ARG A 172 -12.10 5.14 22.78
CA ARG A 172 -11.32 5.85 23.81
C ARG A 172 -9.85 5.52 23.68
N GLU A 173 -9.53 4.22 23.57
CA GLU A 173 -8.16 3.75 23.31
C GLU A 173 -7.61 4.32 22.01
N ALA A 174 -8.45 4.45 20.98
CA ALA A 174 -8.05 5.06 19.71
C ALA A 174 -7.65 6.54 19.88
N LEU A 175 -8.43 7.34 20.62
CA LEU A 175 -8.10 8.73 20.90
C LEU A 175 -6.82 8.86 21.71
N ASP A 176 -6.65 8.03 22.75
CA ASP A 176 -5.44 8.03 23.58
C ASP A 176 -4.20 7.69 22.74
N LEU A 177 -4.30 6.70 21.86
CA LEU A 177 -3.22 6.32 20.95
C LEU A 177 -2.91 7.43 19.94
N MET A 178 -3.93 8.06 19.35
CA MET A 178 -3.77 9.14 18.36
C MET A 178 -3.02 10.37 18.90
N VAL A 179 -3.01 10.58 20.23
CA VAL A 179 -2.19 11.62 20.87
C VAL A 179 -0.70 11.25 20.85
N SER A 180 -0.36 10.01 21.21
CA SER A 180 1.03 9.55 21.31
C SER A 180 1.64 9.09 19.98
N ASP A 181 0.80 8.57 19.09
CA ASP A 181 1.19 7.90 17.86
C ASP A 181 0.14 8.14 16.75
N PRO A 182 0.18 9.32 16.10
CA PRO A 182 -0.84 9.71 15.13
C PRO A 182 -0.82 8.86 13.86
N ALA A 183 -1.95 8.21 13.59
CA ALA A 183 -2.19 7.42 12.38
C ALA A 183 -2.46 8.30 11.16
N ASP A 184 -2.10 7.77 9.98
CA ASP A 184 -2.42 8.38 8.69
C ASP A 184 -3.83 7.96 8.22
N LEU A 185 -4.30 6.78 8.66
CA LEU A 185 -5.61 6.25 8.35
C LEU A 185 -6.19 5.46 9.54
N VAL A 186 -7.48 5.63 9.79
CA VAL A 186 -8.26 4.91 10.79
C VAL A 186 -9.30 4.03 10.07
N ILE A 187 -9.34 2.76 10.43
CA ILE A 187 -10.42 1.82 10.07
C ILE A 187 -11.18 1.53 11.36
N THR A 188 -12.46 1.88 11.44
CA THR A 188 -13.24 1.76 12.68
C THR A 188 -14.56 1.04 12.45
N ASP A 189 -14.97 0.20 13.39
CA ASP A 189 -16.39 -0.16 13.54
C ASP A 189 -17.17 1.02 14.12
N LEU A 190 -18.49 1.03 13.91
CA LEU A 190 -19.43 1.93 14.57
C LEU A 190 -19.89 1.37 15.91
N ASP A 191 -20.14 0.06 16.00
CA ASP A 191 -20.73 -0.57 17.17
C ASP A 191 -19.64 -1.14 18.07
N MET A 192 -19.16 -0.35 19.02
CA MET A 192 -18.08 -0.74 19.95
C MET A 192 -18.40 -0.28 21.39
N PRO A 193 -17.87 -0.96 22.42
CA PRO A 193 -18.05 -0.53 23.81
C PRO A 193 -17.29 0.77 24.12
N VAL A 194 -17.62 1.39 25.26
CA VAL A 194 -16.95 2.58 25.83
C VAL A 194 -17.14 3.87 25.03
N LEU A 195 -16.58 3.95 23.83
CA LEU A 195 -16.78 5.04 22.87
C LEU A 195 -16.98 4.40 21.50
N ASP A 196 -18.16 4.64 20.94
CA ASP A 196 -18.59 4.13 19.64
C ASP A 196 -17.86 4.83 18.48
N GLY A 197 -18.00 4.27 17.28
CA GLY A 197 -17.34 4.83 16.09
C GLY A 197 -17.89 6.20 15.70
N GLU A 198 -19.19 6.46 15.89
CA GLU A 198 -19.77 7.80 15.64
C GLU A 198 -19.10 8.86 16.55
N GLY A 199 -18.95 8.56 17.84
CA GLY A 199 -18.28 9.42 18.81
C GLY A 199 -16.79 9.60 18.52
N LEU A 200 -16.08 8.51 18.20
CA LEU A 200 -14.68 8.57 17.77
C LEU A 200 -14.50 9.50 16.56
N ILE A 201 -15.33 9.35 15.53
CA ILE A 201 -15.22 10.14 14.29
C ILE A 201 -15.45 11.62 14.57
N ALA A 202 -16.42 11.97 15.42
CA ALA A 202 -16.67 13.35 15.82
C ALA A 202 -15.45 13.99 16.50
N GLU A 203 -14.81 13.27 17.41
CA GLU A 203 -13.60 13.73 18.10
C GLU A 203 -12.40 13.85 17.14
N LEU A 204 -12.20 12.89 16.24
CA LEU A 204 -11.13 12.93 15.23
C LEU A 204 -11.29 14.11 14.25
N GLN A 205 -12.52 14.57 13.98
CA GLN A 205 -12.74 15.78 13.20
C GLN A 205 -12.32 17.06 13.94
N ALA A 206 -12.29 17.06 15.27
CA ALA A 206 -11.81 18.21 16.04
C ALA A 206 -10.28 18.32 16.04
N CYS A 207 -9.55 17.26 15.67
CA CYS A 207 -8.09 17.27 15.59
C CYS A 207 -7.56 18.14 14.45
N GLU A 208 -6.43 18.81 14.69
CA GLU A 208 -5.74 19.64 13.69
C GLU A 208 -5.17 18.80 12.54
N LYS A 209 -4.61 17.63 12.86
CA LYS A 209 -4.14 16.63 11.89
C LYS A 209 -5.15 15.49 11.80
N ARG A 210 -6.01 15.54 10.77
CA ARG A 210 -7.09 14.57 10.57
C ARG A 210 -6.58 13.34 9.80
N PRO A 211 -6.77 12.10 10.31
CA PRO A 211 -6.52 10.91 9.53
C PRO A 211 -7.60 10.75 8.44
N HIS A 212 -7.30 9.94 7.43
CA HIS A 212 -8.36 9.37 6.61
C HIS A 212 -9.18 8.38 7.43
N ILE A 213 -10.50 8.32 7.23
CA ILE A 213 -11.39 7.44 8.00
C ILE A 213 -12.15 6.51 7.06
N ILE A 214 -12.05 5.21 7.32
CA ILE A 214 -12.87 4.15 6.72
C ILE A 214 -13.74 3.58 7.82
N VAL A 215 -15.04 3.41 7.55
CA VAL A 215 -15.96 2.72 8.45
C VAL A 215 -16.18 1.30 7.96
N VAL A 216 -16.12 0.34 8.88
CA VAL A 216 -16.37 -1.09 8.62
C VAL A 216 -17.33 -1.60 9.68
N THR A 217 -18.60 -1.85 9.33
CA THR A 217 -19.63 -2.16 10.33
C THR A 217 -20.46 -3.38 9.98
N GLY A 218 -20.90 -4.13 10.99
CA GLY A 218 -21.80 -5.26 10.82
C GLY A 218 -23.26 -4.87 10.56
N ASN A 219 -23.67 -3.71 11.07
CA ASN A 219 -25.06 -3.28 11.03
C ASN A 219 -25.32 -2.29 9.88
N PRO A 220 -26.52 -2.34 9.26
CA PRO A 220 -26.92 -1.33 8.29
C PRO A 220 -26.91 0.07 8.91
N VAL A 221 -26.28 1.01 8.22
CA VAL A 221 -26.22 2.40 8.66
C VAL A 221 -27.46 3.16 8.20
N SER A 222 -28.13 3.84 9.13
CA SER A 222 -29.29 4.67 8.80
C SER A 222 -28.91 5.88 7.93
N ASP A 223 -29.85 6.38 7.12
CA ASP A 223 -29.65 7.60 6.32
C ASP A 223 -29.22 8.80 7.17
N LEU A 224 -29.75 8.89 8.40
CA LEU A 224 -29.41 9.95 9.34
C LEU A 224 -27.96 9.85 9.80
N THR A 225 -27.51 8.65 10.19
CA THR A 225 -26.12 8.39 10.58
C THR A 225 -25.18 8.67 9.42
N TRP A 226 -25.48 8.14 8.22
CA TRP A 226 -24.65 8.39 7.04
C TRP A 226 -24.54 9.89 6.71
N LYS A 227 -25.64 10.64 6.79
CA LYS A 227 -25.63 12.09 6.55
C LYS A 227 -24.71 12.85 7.51
N LYS A 228 -24.56 12.40 8.76
CA LYS A 228 -23.60 12.96 9.72
C LYS A 228 -22.17 12.61 9.35
N LEU A 229 -21.93 11.35 8.99
CA LEU A 229 -20.59 10.80 8.80
C LEU A 229 -19.95 11.13 7.44
N ARG A 230 -20.74 11.34 6.38
CA ARG A 230 -20.26 11.47 4.99
C ARG A 230 -19.23 12.57 4.72
N ASN A 231 -19.11 13.56 5.62
CA ASN A 231 -18.12 14.64 5.49
C ASN A 231 -16.77 14.29 6.14
N ALA A 232 -16.75 13.26 7.00
CA ALA A 232 -15.59 12.76 7.73
C ALA A 232 -15.04 11.46 7.12
N VAL A 233 -15.97 10.58 6.76
CA VAL A 233 -15.71 9.21 6.31
C VAL A 233 -15.47 9.21 4.81
N VAL A 234 -14.37 8.58 4.39
CA VAL A 234 -14.03 8.43 2.99
C VAL A 234 -14.85 7.31 2.35
N GLU A 235 -14.93 6.16 3.01
CA GLU A 235 -15.66 4.99 2.54
C GLU A 235 -16.29 4.24 3.72
N LEU A 236 -17.42 3.58 3.45
CA LEU A 236 -18.13 2.73 4.38
C LEU A 236 -18.31 1.34 3.78
N TYR A 237 -17.87 0.32 4.50
CA TYR A 237 -18.03 -1.08 4.14
C TYR A 237 -18.92 -1.79 5.16
N GLN A 238 -19.80 -2.66 4.65
CA GLN A 238 -20.62 -3.52 5.49
C GLN A 238 -19.97 -4.91 5.58
N LYS A 239 -19.91 -5.49 6.79
CA LYS A 239 -19.49 -6.90 6.99
C LYS A 239 -20.53 -7.82 6.30
N PRO A 240 -20.13 -8.92 5.63
CA PRO A 240 -18.80 -9.53 5.63
C PRO A 240 -17.76 -8.76 4.81
N LEU A 241 -16.52 -8.72 5.31
CA LEU A 241 -15.46 -7.89 4.76
C LEU A 241 -15.05 -8.32 3.35
N ASN A 242 -15.17 -7.39 2.39
CA ASN A 242 -14.43 -7.49 1.14
C ASN A 242 -13.04 -6.86 1.32
N LEU A 243 -12.08 -7.69 1.78
CA LEU A 243 -10.73 -7.22 2.05
C LEU A 243 -10.10 -6.55 0.82
N LYS A 244 -10.35 -7.07 -0.41
CA LYS A 244 -9.84 -6.48 -1.66
C LYS A 244 -10.28 -5.03 -1.85
N GLU A 245 -11.53 -4.70 -1.55
CA GLU A 245 -12.03 -3.34 -1.66
C GLU A 245 -11.42 -2.42 -0.60
N ILE A 246 -11.33 -2.90 0.65
CA ILE A 246 -10.70 -2.16 1.74
C ILE A 246 -9.23 -1.88 1.40
N GLY A 247 -8.49 -2.89 0.93
CA GLY A 247 -7.09 -2.77 0.54
C GLY A 247 -6.87 -1.73 -0.56
N ARG A 248 -7.70 -1.74 -1.61
CA ARG A 248 -7.67 -0.73 -2.68
C ARG A 248 -7.93 0.68 -2.14
N THR A 249 -8.87 0.84 -1.21
CA THR A 249 -9.15 2.14 -0.60
C THR A 249 -7.99 2.61 0.28
N VAL A 250 -7.39 1.72 1.08
CA VAL A 250 -6.18 2.03 1.85
C VAL A 250 -5.06 2.48 0.90
N GLU A 251 -4.72 1.70 -0.13
CA GLU A 251 -3.69 2.06 -1.11
C GLU A 251 -3.98 3.37 -1.87
N ARG A 252 -5.25 3.65 -2.17
CA ARG A 252 -5.65 4.92 -2.77
C ARG A 252 -5.35 6.10 -1.83
N LEU A 253 -5.74 5.97 -0.56
CA LEU A 253 -5.66 7.04 0.44
C LEU A 253 -4.22 7.29 0.91
N ILE A 254 -3.52 6.25 1.36
CA ILE A 254 -2.17 6.38 1.93
C ILE A 254 -1.06 6.03 0.96
N GLY A 255 -1.32 5.16 -0.03
CA GLY A 255 -0.34 4.74 -1.03
C GLY A 255 0.69 3.73 -0.54
N ILE A 256 1.23 2.95 -1.46
CA ILE A 256 2.32 2.02 -1.15
C ILE A 256 3.62 2.78 -0.91
N SER A 257 4.21 2.65 0.28
CA SER A 257 5.57 3.16 0.52
C SER A 257 6.60 2.29 -0.18
N LEU A 258 7.04 2.68 -1.38
CA LEU A 258 8.10 1.97 -2.13
C LEU A 258 9.50 2.12 -1.51
N ARG A 259 9.64 2.93 -0.46
CA ARG A 259 10.89 3.10 0.26
C ARG A 259 11.02 1.98 1.28
N PRO A 260 12.08 1.15 1.21
CA PRO A 260 12.22 0.02 2.10
C PRO A 260 12.25 0.49 3.55
N VAL A 261 11.39 -0.11 4.35
CA VAL A 261 11.46 -0.03 5.80
C VAL A 261 12.62 -0.92 6.22
N LEU A 262 13.66 -0.33 6.80
CA LEU A 262 14.70 -1.11 7.46
C LEU A 262 14.11 -1.69 8.76
N GLY A 263 13.44 -2.84 8.67
CA GLY A 263 12.92 -3.55 9.83
C GLY A 263 11.83 -4.58 9.51
N THR A 264 11.72 -5.61 10.36
CA THR A 264 10.55 -6.50 10.43
C THR A 264 9.29 -5.67 10.68
N PRO A 265 8.14 -5.97 10.02
CA PRO A 265 6.88 -5.32 10.33
C PRO A 265 6.61 -5.45 11.82
N THR A 266 6.60 -4.32 12.52
CA THR A 266 6.35 -4.29 13.95
C THR A 266 4.84 -4.35 14.11
N ILE A 267 4.31 -5.55 14.36
CA ILE A 267 3.00 -5.68 14.98
C ILE A 267 3.23 -5.30 16.44
N GLU A 268 3.01 -4.04 16.77
CA GLU A 268 2.98 -3.61 18.16
C GLU A 268 1.67 -4.11 18.77
N ALA A 269 1.66 -5.39 19.14
CA ALA A 269 0.61 -5.93 19.99
C ALA A 269 0.80 -5.37 21.40
N ARG A 270 -0.27 -4.78 21.95
CA ARG A 270 -0.44 -4.61 23.39
C ARG A 270 -1.62 -5.44 23.85
#